data_AF-A0A699UKS4-F1
#
_entry.id   AF-A0A699UKS4-F1
#
_cell.length_a   1.000
_cell.length_b   1.000
_cell.length_c   1.000
_cell.angle_alpha   90.00
_cell.angle_beta   90.00
_cell.angle_gamma   90.00
#
_symmetry.space_group_name_H-M   'P 1'
#
loop_
_entity.id
_entity.type
_entity.pdbx_description
1 polymer ?
#
loop_
_entity_poly.entity_id
_entity_poly.type
_entity_poly.pdbx_seq_one_letter_code
_entity_poly.pdbx_strand_id
1 'polypeptide(L)'
;VIRDPEEESTTIIPTDTKSKDKGKGKMVEEPKPLKKKQQVEIDEEYARKLYEELNKDIDWNVAIDHVKQKSKEDPFVQRYQLEEEENRAIQSINKTPTQKAVKRRKLNEEVEDLKRHLEIMPDEDDDVYTEATSLARKVPVVDYEIIHLNNKPYYKIIQA
;
A
#
# COMPACT_ATOMS: atom_id res chain seq x y z
N VAL A 1 31.05 30.47 -2.88
CA VAL A 1 31.61 31.70 -2.28
C VAL A 1 30.48 32.34 -1.48
N ILE A 2 30.49 32.16 -0.17
CA ILE A 2 29.48 32.73 0.74
C ILE A 2 30.04 34.08 1.18
N ARG A 3 29.27 35.16 0.97
CA ARG A 3 29.63 36.53 1.38
C ARG A 3 29.06 36.78 2.77
N ASP A 4 29.90 37.22 3.69
CA ASP A 4 29.49 37.65 5.03
C ASP A 4 28.64 38.94 4.96
N PRO A 5 27.70 39.16 5.89
CA PRO A 5 27.00 40.43 6.02
C PRO A 5 27.91 41.45 6.71
N GLU A 6 28.17 42.57 6.03
CA GLU A 6 28.86 43.73 6.60
C GLU A 6 28.06 44.30 7.76
N GLU A 7 28.73 44.59 8.87
CA GLU A 7 28.16 45.28 10.02
C GLU A 7 27.78 46.71 9.62
N GLU A 8 26.47 46.95 9.44
CA GLU A 8 25.93 48.29 9.26
C GLU A 8 26.05 49.06 10.58
N SER A 9 27.19 49.73 10.76
CA SER A 9 27.35 50.77 11.77
C SER A 9 26.47 51.95 11.37
N THR A 10 25.31 52.09 12.02
CA THR A 10 24.46 53.28 11.91
C THR A 10 25.24 54.52 12.31
N THR A 11 25.84 55.17 11.31
CA THR A 11 26.41 56.50 11.41
C THR A 11 25.24 57.47 11.49
N ILE A 12 24.84 57.78 12.73
CA ILE A 12 23.92 58.86 13.05
C ILE A 12 24.57 60.17 12.59
N ILE A 13 24.23 60.62 11.39
CA ILE A 13 24.54 61.98 10.92
C ILE A 13 23.62 62.91 11.70
N PRO A 14 24.13 63.78 12.59
CA PRO A 14 23.30 64.80 13.20
C PRO A 14 22.93 65.79 12.10
N THR A 15 21.63 65.90 11.83
CA THR A 15 21.10 66.91 10.92
C THR A 15 21.26 68.27 11.59
N ASP A 16 22.21 69.07 11.11
CA ASP A 16 22.43 70.44 11.55
C ASP A 16 21.24 71.33 11.17
N THR A 17 20.19 71.32 11.98
CA THR A 17 19.14 72.34 11.91
C THR A 17 19.68 73.64 12.50
N LYS A 18 20.06 74.59 11.64
CA LYS A 18 20.36 75.98 12.03
C LYS A 18 19.09 76.66 12.54
N SER A 19 18.80 76.55 13.84
CA SER A 19 17.86 77.45 14.51
C SER A 19 18.65 78.54 15.24
N LYS A 20 18.37 79.79 14.90
CA LYS A 20 18.97 80.99 15.49
C LYS A 20 17.98 81.54 16.50
N ASP A 21 17.87 80.88 17.65
CA ASP A 21 17.04 81.36 18.75
C ASP A 21 17.95 81.87 19.89
N LYS A 22 17.70 83.10 20.34
CA LYS A 22 18.42 83.75 21.45
C LYS A 22 17.75 83.41 22.79
N GLY A 23 17.48 82.12 23.00
CA GLY A 23 16.85 81.59 24.21
C GLY A 23 17.86 80.88 25.10
N LYS A 24 17.78 81.13 26.42
CA LYS A 24 18.62 80.52 27.46
C LYS A 24 18.79 79.01 27.23
N GLY A 25 20.03 78.55 27.16
CA GLY A 25 20.36 77.16 26.92
C GLY A 25 19.71 76.26 27.98
N LYS A 26 18.78 75.41 27.56
CA LYS A 26 18.43 74.21 28.30
C LYS A 26 19.68 73.33 28.30
N MET A 27 20.31 73.18 29.45
CA MET A 27 21.37 72.20 29.64
C MET A 27 20.70 70.82 29.56
N VAL A 28 20.59 70.27 28.36
CA VAL A 28 20.17 68.89 28.15
C VAL A 28 21.37 68.06 28.60
N GLU A 29 21.27 67.53 29.81
CA GLU A 29 22.26 66.59 30.35
C GLU A 29 22.26 65.36 29.46
N GLU A 30 23.36 65.15 28.73
CA GLU A 30 23.52 64.00 27.87
C GLU A 30 23.38 62.72 28.71
N PRO A 31 22.60 61.72 28.25
CA PRO A 31 22.43 60.48 28.99
C PRO A 31 23.79 59.83 29.22
N LYS A 32 24.09 59.57 30.49
CA LYS A 32 25.36 59.02 30.96
C LYS A 32 25.69 57.73 30.21
N PRO A 33 26.91 57.55 29.68
CA PRO A 33 27.27 56.34 28.96
C PRO A 33 27.18 55.12 29.89
N LEU A 34 26.22 54.24 29.62
CA LEU A 34 26.07 52.98 30.35
C LEU A 34 27.28 52.08 30.04
N LYS A 35 27.75 51.36 31.07
CA LYS A 35 28.93 50.50 30.94
C LYS A 35 28.58 49.31 30.03
N LYS A 36 29.51 48.93 29.15
CA LYS A 36 29.36 47.83 28.17
C LYS A 36 28.76 46.53 28.75
N LYS A 37 29.03 46.22 30.02
CA LYS A 37 28.48 45.02 30.69
C LYS A 37 26.96 45.06 30.89
N GLN A 38 26.41 46.24 31.15
CA GLN A 38 24.96 46.41 31.34
C GLN A 38 24.22 46.37 30.00
N GLN A 39 24.86 46.82 28.91
CA GLN A 39 24.30 46.71 27.56
C GLN A 39 24.17 45.25 27.13
N VAL A 40 25.22 44.44 27.34
CA VAL A 40 25.21 43.00 27.02
C VAL A 40 24.10 42.24 27.75
N GLU A 41 23.86 42.56 29.02
CA GLU A 41 22.80 41.93 29.81
C GLU A 41 21.40 42.26 29.26
N ILE A 42 21.16 43.51 28.88
CA ILE A 42 19.90 43.95 28.23
C ILE A 42 19.69 43.23 26.88
N ASP A 43 20.76 43.13 26.09
CA ASP A 43 20.70 42.49 24.77
C ASP A 43 20.42 40.97 24.89
N GLU A 44 20.95 40.31 25.92
CA GLU A 44 20.72 38.89 26.21
C GLU A 44 19.27 38.62 26.68
N GLU A 45 18.72 39.47 27.55
CA GLU A 45 17.30 39.36 27.95
C GLU A 45 16.35 39.57 26.78
N TYR A 46 16.69 40.50 25.88
CA TYR A 46 15.93 40.76 24.67
C TYR A 46 15.94 39.54 23.73
N ALA A 47 17.11 38.91 23.51
CA ALA A 47 17.22 37.71 22.69
C ALA A 47 16.40 36.53 23.25
N ARG A 48 16.41 36.34 24.57
CA ARG A 48 15.62 35.29 25.25
C ARG A 48 14.12 35.54 25.12
N LYS A 49 13.68 36.78 25.32
CA LYS A 49 12.27 37.15 25.17
C LYS A 49 11.77 36.95 23.74
N LEU A 50 12.59 37.30 22.75
CA LEU A 50 12.28 37.14 21.34
C LEU A 50 12.14 35.65 20.95
N TYR A 51 13.00 34.80 21.53
CA TYR A 51 12.89 33.34 21.39
C TYR A 51 11.60 32.77 21.98
N GLU A 52 11.22 33.20 23.19
CA GLU A 52 9.98 32.77 23.84
C GLU A 52 8.72 33.26 23.12
N GLU A 53 8.76 34.45 22.53
CA GLU A 53 7.66 35.02 21.75
C GLU A 53 7.46 34.27 20.43
N LEU A 54 8.56 33.96 19.73
CA LEU A 54 8.52 33.19 18.48
C LEU A 54 8.03 31.75 18.68
N ASN A 55 8.38 31.12 19.82
CA ASN A 55 7.95 29.76 20.13
C ASN A 55 6.46 29.61 20.46
N LYS A 56 5.73 30.70 20.74
CA LYS A 56 4.29 30.66 21.04
C LYS A 56 3.42 30.49 19.80
N ASP A 57 3.94 30.85 18.63
CA ASP A 57 3.16 30.93 17.38
C ASP A 57 3.38 29.72 16.45
N ILE A 58 4.32 28.83 16.78
CA ILE A 58 4.60 27.62 16.01
C ILE A 58 3.81 26.44 16.59
N ASP A 59 2.76 26.01 15.88
CA ASP A 59 2.10 24.74 16.16
C ASP A 59 2.97 23.56 15.69
N TRP A 60 3.81 23.08 16.60
CA TRP A 60 4.68 21.93 16.37
C TRP A 60 3.92 20.64 16.03
N ASN A 61 2.67 20.49 16.46
CA ASN A 61 1.88 19.30 16.11
C ASN A 61 1.52 19.32 14.61
N VAL A 62 1.10 20.48 14.10
CA VAL A 62 0.82 20.67 12.67
C VAL A 62 2.07 20.45 11.82
N ALA A 63 3.24 20.95 12.25
CA ALA A 63 4.50 20.74 11.53
C ALA A 63 4.90 19.26 11.45
N ILE A 64 4.77 18.53 12.55
CA ILE A 64 5.08 17.09 12.61
C ILE A 64 4.08 16.26 11.78
N ASP A 65 2.79 16.60 11.83
CA ASP A 65 1.78 15.92 11.04
C ASP A 65 1.97 16.15 9.54
N HIS A 66 2.40 17.35 9.13
CA HIS A 66 2.73 17.66 7.74
C HIS A 66 3.92 16.83 7.22
N VAL A 67 4.95 16.64 8.05
CA VAL A 67 6.10 15.77 7.71
C VAL A 67 5.66 14.31 7.60
N LYS A 68 4.82 13.83 8.53
CA LYS A 68 4.26 12.47 8.47
C LYS A 68 3.37 12.28 7.24
N GLN A 69 2.56 13.27 6.88
CA GLN A 69 1.70 13.20 5.69
C GLN A 69 2.53 13.10 4.42
N LYS A 70 3.59 13.91 4.27
CA LYS A 70 4.52 13.80 3.13
C LYS A 70 5.24 12.46 3.04
N SER A 71 5.52 11.81 4.17
CA SER A 71 6.17 10.49 4.18
C SER A 71 5.25 9.36 3.69
N LYS A 72 3.92 9.52 3.82
CA LYS A 72 2.92 8.57 3.27
C LYS A 72 2.73 8.75 1.76
N GLU A 73 3.04 9.94 1.25
CA GLU A 73 2.93 10.30 -0.17
C GLU A 73 4.20 10.03 -0.96
N ASP A 74 5.26 9.45 -0.38
CA ASP A 74 6.46 9.12 -1.15
C ASP A 74 6.08 8.17 -2.30
N PRO A 75 6.06 8.66 -3.56
CA PRO A 75 5.60 7.87 -4.68
C PRO A 75 6.50 6.67 -4.92
N PHE A 76 7.74 6.71 -4.40
CA PHE A 76 8.67 5.60 -4.46
C PHE A 76 8.16 4.43 -3.63
N VAL A 77 7.83 4.64 -2.36
CA VAL A 77 7.39 3.56 -1.45
C VAL A 77 6.11 2.90 -1.93
N GLN A 78 5.14 3.68 -2.42
CA GLN A 78 3.88 3.14 -2.95
C GLN A 78 4.09 2.29 -4.22
N ARG A 79 4.97 2.72 -5.13
CA ARG A 79 5.29 1.96 -6.35
C ARG A 79 5.94 0.62 -6.04
N TYR A 80 6.89 0.58 -5.08
CA TYR A 80 7.52 -0.67 -4.67
C TYR A 80 6.54 -1.66 -4.03
N GLN A 81 5.62 -1.18 -3.19
CA GLN A 81 4.61 -2.04 -2.57
C GLN A 81 3.64 -2.62 -3.61
N LEU A 82 3.19 -1.80 -4.56
CA LEU A 82 2.32 -2.22 -5.66
C LEU A 82 3.01 -3.27 -6.55
N GLU A 83 4.27 -3.01 -6.93
CA GLU A 83 5.06 -3.92 -7.77
C GLU A 83 5.33 -5.26 -7.05
N GLU A 84 5.57 -5.26 -5.74
CA GLU A 84 5.73 -6.49 -4.96
C GLU A 84 4.43 -7.32 -4.92
N GLU A 85 3.28 -6.67 -4.75
CA GLU A 85 1.97 -7.32 -4.77
C GLU A 85 1.64 -7.89 -6.16
N GLU A 86 1.90 -7.14 -7.23
CA GLU A 86 1.72 -7.59 -8.61
C GLU A 86 2.59 -8.81 -8.91
N ASN A 87 3.86 -8.78 -8.51
CA ASN A 87 4.77 -9.91 -8.68
C ASN A 87 4.31 -11.16 -7.91
N ARG A 88 3.78 -11.01 -6.69
CA ARG A 88 3.16 -12.11 -5.93
C ARG A 88 1.95 -12.70 -6.67
N ALA A 89 1.08 -11.84 -7.21
CA ALA A 89 -0.10 -12.28 -7.96
C ALA A 89 0.30 -13.07 -9.22
N ILE A 90 1.25 -12.56 -10.02
CA ILE A 90 1.76 -13.22 -11.23
C ILE A 90 2.38 -14.60 -10.89
N GLN A 91 3.17 -14.69 -9.82
CA GLN A 91 3.77 -15.96 -9.40
C GLN A 91 2.70 -17.00 -9.03
N SER A 92 1.64 -16.57 -8.31
CA SER A 92 0.52 -17.45 -7.96
C SER A 92 -0.24 -17.94 -9.19
N ILE A 93 -0.47 -17.05 -10.17
CA ILE A 93 -1.15 -17.37 -11.42
C ILE A 93 -0.33 -18.34 -12.23
N ASN A 94 1.00 -18.24 -12.32
CA ASN A 94 1.82 -19.14 -13.13
C ASN A 94 2.02 -20.53 -12.49
N LYS A 95 1.90 -20.62 -11.15
CA LYS A 95 2.01 -21.89 -10.42
C LYS A 95 0.86 -22.85 -10.74
N THR A 96 -0.37 -22.36 -10.86
CA THR A 96 -1.57 -23.19 -11.09
C THR A 96 -1.64 -23.83 -12.49
N PRO A 97 -1.43 -23.11 -13.61
CA PRO A 97 -1.31 -23.65 -14.97
C PRO A 97 -0.17 -24.65 -15.08
N THR A 98 0.98 -24.39 -14.44
CA THR A 98 2.11 -25.34 -14.44
C THR A 98 1.71 -26.66 -13.78
N GLN A 99 1.10 -26.63 -12.59
CA GLN A 99 0.60 -27.84 -11.93
C GLN A 99 -0.49 -28.55 -12.74
N LYS A 100 -1.42 -27.80 -13.35
CA LYS A 100 -2.47 -28.35 -14.22
C LYS A 100 -1.89 -28.99 -15.48
N ALA A 101 -0.89 -28.37 -16.11
CA ALA A 101 -0.21 -28.90 -17.29
C ALA A 101 0.55 -30.19 -16.97
N VAL A 102 1.23 -30.25 -15.83
CA VAL A 102 1.90 -31.47 -15.34
C VAL A 102 0.88 -32.59 -15.12
N LYS A 103 -0.26 -32.31 -14.46
CA LYS A 103 -1.30 -33.33 -14.24
C LYS A 103 -1.95 -33.81 -15.54
N ARG A 104 -2.18 -32.92 -16.51
CA ARG A 104 -2.72 -33.29 -17.84
C ARG A 104 -1.76 -34.17 -18.62
N ARG A 105 -0.45 -33.90 -18.60
CA ARG A 105 0.57 -34.77 -19.23
C ARG A 105 0.54 -36.17 -18.65
N LYS A 106 0.49 -36.28 -17.31
CA LYS A 106 0.43 -37.58 -16.64
C LYS A 106 -0.85 -38.36 -17.00
N LEU A 107 -2.00 -37.69 -17.03
CA LEU A 107 -3.25 -38.32 -17.46
C LEU A 107 -3.22 -38.75 -18.94
N ASN A 108 -2.63 -37.95 -19.83
CA ASN A 108 -2.52 -38.33 -21.24
C ASN A 108 -1.65 -39.58 -21.43
N GLU A 109 -0.57 -39.74 -20.65
CA GLU A 109 0.28 -40.93 -20.70
C GLU A 109 -0.46 -42.18 -20.19
N GLU A 110 -1.25 -42.06 -19.11
CA GLU A 110 -2.12 -43.14 -18.63
C GLU A 110 -3.20 -43.52 -19.66
N VAL A 111 -3.73 -42.55 -20.42
CA VAL A 111 -4.72 -42.80 -21.49
C VAL A 111 -4.11 -43.54 -22.68
N GLU A 112 -2.92 -43.15 -23.13
CA GLU A 112 -2.22 -43.84 -24.21
C GLU A 112 -1.83 -45.27 -23.82
N ASP A 113 -1.38 -45.46 -22.58
CA ASP A 113 -1.09 -46.80 -22.05
C ASP A 113 -2.36 -47.66 -22.00
N LEU A 114 -3.49 -47.12 -21.50
CA LEU A 114 -4.77 -47.83 -21.47
C LEU A 114 -5.28 -48.19 -22.88
N LYS A 115 -5.08 -47.30 -23.86
CA LYS A 115 -5.43 -47.57 -25.26
C LYS A 115 -4.61 -48.73 -25.83
N ARG A 116 -3.30 -48.76 -25.57
CA ARG A 116 -2.43 -49.88 -25.97
C ARG A 116 -2.87 -51.21 -25.35
N HIS A 117 -3.37 -51.21 -24.12
CA HIS A 117 -3.92 -52.41 -23.48
C HIS A 117 -5.23 -52.89 -24.12
N LEU A 118 -6.02 -51.99 -24.71
CA LEU A 118 -7.27 -52.32 -25.40
C LEU A 118 -7.06 -52.71 -26.87
N GLU A 119 -5.94 -52.27 -27.47
CA GLU A 119 -5.51 -52.59 -28.84
C GLU A 119 -4.69 -53.89 -28.92
N ILE A 120 -4.98 -54.83 -28.02
CA ILE A 120 -4.61 -56.24 -28.20
C ILE A 120 -5.77 -56.85 -29.00
N MET A 121 -5.49 -57.17 -30.27
CA MET A 121 -6.47 -57.70 -31.22
C MET A 121 -7.32 -58.84 -30.63
N PRO A 122 -8.65 -58.86 -30.89
CA PRO A 122 -9.37 -60.12 -30.85
C PRO A 122 -8.80 -61.00 -31.98
N ASP A 123 -8.21 -62.13 -31.60
CA ASP A 123 -7.79 -63.15 -32.55
C ASP A 123 -9.06 -63.59 -33.31
N GLU A 124 -9.03 -63.53 -34.64
CA GLU A 124 -10.19 -63.76 -35.52
C GLU A 124 -10.68 -65.22 -35.52
N ASP A 125 -10.07 -66.10 -34.73
CA ASP A 125 -10.18 -67.56 -34.85
C ASP A 125 -10.73 -68.28 -33.59
N ASP A 126 -11.52 -67.63 -32.72
CA ASP A 126 -12.23 -68.34 -31.63
C ASP A 126 -13.76 -68.23 -31.79
N ASP A 127 -14.28 -68.99 -32.75
CA ASP A 127 -15.68 -69.27 -33.02
C ASP A 127 -16.31 -70.22 -31.97
N VAL A 128 -15.98 -70.01 -30.69
CA VAL A 128 -16.70 -70.64 -29.58
C VAL A 128 -18.07 -70.01 -29.49
N TYR A 129 -19.04 -70.74 -30.07
CA TYR A 129 -20.47 -70.59 -29.81
C TYR A 129 -20.71 -70.42 -28.30
N THR A 130 -20.84 -69.17 -27.85
CA THR A 130 -21.42 -68.88 -26.55
C THR A 130 -22.92 -69.10 -26.69
N GLU A 131 -23.33 -70.37 -26.63
CA GLU A 131 -24.72 -70.74 -26.42
C GLU A 131 -25.12 -70.20 -25.04
N ALA A 132 -25.77 -69.02 -25.05
CA ALA A 132 -26.15 -68.32 -23.85
C ALA A 132 -27.20 -69.16 -23.09
N THR A 133 -26.74 -69.92 -22.09
CA THR A 133 -27.62 -70.47 -21.06
C THR A 133 -28.32 -69.30 -20.40
N SER A 134 -29.60 -69.13 -20.74
CA SER A 134 -30.44 -68.07 -20.19
C SER A 134 -30.72 -68.38 -18.72
N LEU A 135 -29.77 -68.05 -17.86
CA LEU A 135 -29.90 -68.15 -16.42
C LEU A 135 -31.01 -67.18 -16.03
N ALA A 136 -32.18 -67.72 -15.73
CA ALA A 136 -33.44 -67.03 -15.51
C ALA A 136 -33.32 -66.01 -14.36
N ARG A 137 -32.70 -64.86 -14.64
CA ARG A 137 -32.62 -63.73 -13.74
C ARG A 137 -33.94 -63.00 -13.91
N LYS A 138 -34.86 -63.21 -12.96
CA LYS A 138 -36.04 -62.36 -12.80
C LYS A 138 -35.53 -60.97 -12.44
N VAL A 139 -35.19 -60.16 -13.46
CA VAL A 139 -34.87 -58.76 -13.27
C VAL A 139 -36.19 -58.10 -12.88
N PRO A 140 -36.35 -57.63 -11.63
CA PRO A 140 -37.56 -56.92 -11.25
C PRO A 140 -37.62 -55.67 -12.12
N VAL A 141 -38.65 -55.61 -12.97
CA VAL A 141 -38.98 -54.39 -13.70
C VAL A 141 -39.53 -53.42 -12.67
N VAL A 142 -38.79 -52.35 -12.45
CA VAL A 142 -39.15 -51.31 -11.49
C VAL A 142 -39.43 -50.05 -12.29
N ASP A 143 -40.68 -49.60 -12.25
CA ASP A 143 -41.11 -48.37 -12.90
C ASP A 143 -40.98 -47.21 -11.90
N TYR A 144 -40.55 -46.05 -12.39
CA TYR A 144 -40.38 -44.85 -11.56
C TYR A 144 -41.34 -43.75 -12.01
N GLU A 145 -42.03 -43.14 -11.05
CA GLU A 145 -42.87 -41.96 -11.27
C GLU A 145 -42.24 -40.74 -10.57
N ILE A 146 -42.10 -39.62 -11.31
CA ILE A 146 -41.55 -38.37 -10.78
C ILE A 146 -42.71 -37.46 -10.37
N ILE A 147 -42.87 -37.23 -9.08
CA ILE A 147 -43.91 -36.34 -8.52
C ILE A 147 -43.27 -35.03 -8.04
N HIS A 148 -43.96 -33.91 -8.22
CA HIS A 148 -43.48 -32.59 -7.77
C HIS A 148 -44.27 -32.14 -6.54
N LEU A 149 -43.60 -32.06 -5.39
CA LEU A 149 -44.18 -31.56 -4.14
C LEU A 149 -43.38 -30.34 -3.69
N ASN A 150 -44.05 -29.21 -3.43
CA ASN A 150 -43.42 -27.95 -3.02
C ASN A 150 -42.26 -27.51 -3.97
N ASN A 151 -42.48 -27.63 -5.28
CA ASN A 151 -41.50 -27.36 -6.33
C ASN A 151 -40.21 -28.21 -6.26
N LYS A 152 -40.24 -29.36 -5.58
CA LYS A 152 -39.13 -30.33 -5.54
C LYS A 152 -39.58 -31.66 -6.16
N PRO A 153 -38.76 -32.28 -7.04
CA PRO A 153 -39.07 -33.60 -7.61
C PRO A 153 -38.76 -34.71 -6.59
N TYR A 154 -39.67 -35.66 -6.47
CA TYR A 154 -39.55 -36.87 -5.67
C TYR A 154 -39.80 -38.09 -6.56
N TYR A 155 -39.03 -39.16 -6.32
CA TYR A 155 -39.17 -40.42 -7.06
C TYR A 155 -40.04 -41.39 -6.27
N LYS A 156 -41.07 -41.94 -6.91
CA LYS A 156 -41.87 -43.03 -6.38
C LYS A 156 -41.55 -44.29 -7.17
N ILE A 157 -41.08 -45.31 -6.45
CA ILE A 157 -40.68 -46.60 -7.01
C ILE A 157 -41.93 -47.50 -7.06
N ILE A 158 -42.31 -47.97 -8.24
CA ILE A 158 -43.41 -48.88 -8.49
C ILE A 158 -42.81 -50.22 -8.91
N GLN A 159 -42.99 -51.22 -8.06
CA GLN A 159 -42.58 -52.59 -8.36
C GLN A 159 -43.82 -53.35 -8.85
N ALA A 160 -43.71 -54.00 -10.02
CA ALA A 160 -44.77 -54.82 -10.60
C ALA A 160 -44.95 -56.17 -9.88
#